data_AF-F5RJJ9-F1
#
_entry.id   AF-F5RJJ9-F1
#
_cell.length_a   1.000
_cell.length_b   1.000
_cell.length_c   1.000
_cell.angle_alpha   90.00
_cell.angle_beta   90.00
_cell.angle_gamma   90.00
#
_symmetry.space_group_name_H-M   'P 1'
#
loop_
_entity.id
_entity.type
_entity.pdbx_description
1 polymer ?
#
loop_
_entity_poly.entity_id
_entity_poly.type
_entity_poly.pdbx_seq_one_letter_code
_entity_poly.pdbx_strand_id
1 'polypeptide(L)'
;MKQGRTLQELGQELSRQREARKDFISDTRSLAMDSSALGGRFLIALGDDTQEYTIGETAHQQIAARLQIPYRYYQKMQREYPALLDENVNGWFRQSPERRMIRVLDGNVRAFLSDRYRRLDNLELCTAVLPVIQEMKDATIMSCEVTESHL
;
A
#
# COMPACT_ATOMS: atom_id res chain seq x y z
N MET A 1 -27.74 8.33 -1.21
CA MET A 1 -27.09 7.83 0.01
C MET A 1 -25.94 6.94 -0.43
N LYS A 2 -24.75 7.07 0.17
CA LYS A 2 -23.62 6.19 -0.16
C LYS A 2 -24.00 4.78 0.34
N GLN A 3 -24.34 3.87 -0.58
CA GLN A 3 -24.53 2.45 -0.28
C GLN A 3 -23.17 1.90 0.15
N GLY A 4 -22.89 1.91 1.44
CA GLY A 4 -21.76 1.16 2.01
C GLY A 4 -22.13 -0.31 2.16
N ARG A 5 -21.12 -1.15 2.36
CA ARG A 5 -21.31 -2.57 2.72
C ARG A 5 -22.11 -2.72 4.02
N THR A 6 -22.82 -3.83 4.13
CA THR A 6 -23.32 -4.30 5.43
C THR A 6 -22.15 -4.68 6.36
N LEU A 7 -22.39 -4.75 7.66
CA LEU A 7 -21.35 -5.17 8.62
C LEU A 7 -20.84 -6.59 8.34
N GLN A 8 -21.70 -7.48 7.86
CA GLN A 8 -21.32 -8.84 7.51
C GLN A 8 -20.41 -8.85 6.27
N GLU A 9 -20.78 -8.12 5.21
CA GLU A 9 -19.96 -7.98 4.00
C GLU A 9 -18.62 -7.29 4.30
N LEU A 10 -18.61 -6.30 5.20
CA LEU A 10 -17.38 -5.67 5.65
C LEU A 10 -16.50 -6.67 6.43
N GLY A 11 -17.08 -7.44 7.35
CA GLY A 11 -16.34 -8.46 8.10
C GLY A 11 -15.71 -9.53 7.18
N GLN A 12 -16.44 -9.97 6.16
CA GLN A 12 -15.93 -10.89 5.13
C GLN A 12 -14.77 -10.27 4.34
N GLU A 13 -14.91 -9.01 3.89
CA GLU A 13 -13.84 -8.31 3.18
C GLU A 13 -12.58 -8.15 4.03
N LEU A 14 -12.74 -7.72 5.29
CA LEU A 14 -11.63 -7.53 6.21
C LEU A 14 -10.89 -8.84 6.48
N SER A 15 -11.62 -9.94 6.56
CA SER A 15 -11.04 -11.28 6.72
C SER A 15 -10.25 -11.69 5.47
N ARG A 16 -10.84 -11.51 4.27
CA ARG A 16 -10.18 -11.76 2.98
C ARG A 16 -8.89 -10.93 2.84
N GLN A 17 -8.94 -9.63 3.16
CA GLN A 17 -7.77 -8.76 3.11
C GLN A 17 -6.68 -9.18 4.08
N ARG A 18 -7.06 -9.61 5.30
CA ARG A 18 -6.11 -10.11 6.30
C ARG A 18 -5.34 -11.33 5.80
N GLU A 19 -6.03 -12.25 5.11
CA GLU A 19 -5.43 -13.45 4.52
C GLU A 19 -4.56 -13.14 3.29
N ALA A 20 -4.98 -12.22 2.44
CA ALA A 20 -4.26 -11.86 1.21
C ALA A 20 -3.07 -10.90 1.43
N ARG A 21 -3.04 -10.18 2.56
CA ARG A 21 -2.01 -9.17 2.86
C ARG A 21 -0.64 -9.81 3.03
N LYS A 22 0.37 -9.20 2.40
CA LYS A 22 1.78 -9.47 2.62
C LYS A 22 2.51 -8.17 2.96
N ASP A 23 3.17 -8.13 4.10
CA ASP A 23 3.99 -6.97 4.52
C ASP A 23 5.46 -7.39 4.55
N PHE A 24 6.34 -6.59 3.92
CA PHE A 24 7.79 -6.81 3.87
C PHE A 24 8.51 -5.67 4.60
N ILE A 25 9.61 -6.00 5.28
CA ILE A 25 10.58 -4.99 5.70
C ILE A 25 11.86 -5.20 4.88
N SER A 26 12.08 -4.33 3.91
CA SER A 26 13.16 -4.47 2.93
C SER A 26 14.08 -3.26 2.95
N ASP A 27 15.36 -3.49 2.66
CA ASP A 27 16.29 -2.43 2.29
C ASP A 27 15.90 -1.92 0.89
N THR A 28 15.95 -0.61 0.65
CA THR A 28 15.58 -0.03 -0.65
C THR A 28 16.45 -0.54 -1.81
N ARG A 29 17.67 -1.03 -1.54
CA ARG A 29 18.52 -1.66 -2.57
C ARG A 29 17.99 -3.00 -3.06
N SER A 30 17.11 -3.64 -2.30
CA SER A 30 16.40 -4.85 -2.70
C SER A 30 15.09 -4.55 -3.42
N LEU A 31 14.78 -3.27 -3.67
CA LEU A 31 13.56 -2.82 -4.34
C LEU A 31 13.92 -2.25 -5.72
N ALA A 32 13.07 -2.47 -6.71
CA ALA A 32 13.22 -1.82 -8.00
C ALA A 32 11.87 -1.51 -8.65
N MET A 33 11.77 -0.36 -9.31
CA MET A 33 10.77 -0.12 -10.34
C MET A 33 11.29 -0.63 -11.68
N ASP A 34 10.41 -1.31 -12.41
CA ASP A 34 10.70 -1.84 -13.74
C ASP A 34 9.52 -1.60 -14.67
N SER A 35 9.69 -0.70 -15.63
CA SER A 35 8.71 -0.36 -16.65
C SER A 35 8.88 -1.11 -17.98
N SER A 36 9.77 -2.11 -18.04
CA SER A 36 9.98 -2.92 -19.25
C SER A 36 8.76 -3.78 -19.62
N ALA A 37 7.95 -4.14 -18.61
CA ALA A 37 6.68 -4.83 -18.81
C ALA A 37 5.50 -3.84 -18.88
N LEU A 38 4.49 -4.19 -19.66
CA LEU A 38 3.25 -3.42 -19.78
C LEU A 38 2.59 -3.23 -18.40
N GLY A 39 2.37 -1.97 -18.02
CA GLY A 39 1.79 -1.61 -16.71
C GLY A 39 2.82 -1.33 -15.60
N GLY A 40 4.10 -1.61 -15.81
CA GLY A 40 5.16 -1.43 -14.83
C GLY A 40 5.07 -2.40 -13.65
N ARG A 41 6.21 -2.74 -13.07
CA ARG A 41 6.34 -3.66 -11.93
C ARG A 41 7.15 -3.04 -10.82
N PHE A 42 6.86 -3.49 -9.61
CA PHE A 42 7.66 -3.26 -8.43
C PHE A 42 8.25 -4.59 -7.97
N LEU A 43 9.57 -4.69 -8.03
CA LEU A 43 10.33 -5.88 -7.73
C LEU A 43 10.84 -5.81 -6.28
N ILE A 44 10.71 -6.91 -5.55
CA ILE A 44 11.25 -7.08 -4.20
C ILE A 44 12.13 -8.33 -4.20
N ALA A 45 13.44 -8.13 -4.09
CA ALA A 45 14.40 -9.22 -3.94
C ALA A 45 14.37 -9.77 -2.50
N LEU A 46 14.18 -11.09 -2.36
CA LEU A 46 14.06 -11.83 -1.11
C LEU A 46 15.05 -13.02 -1.14
N GLY A 47 16.32 -12.74 -0.87
CA GLY A 47 17.38 -13.74 -1.03
C GLY A 47 17.61 -14.03 -2.52
N ASP A 48 17.48 -15.29 -2.92
CA ASP A 48 17.65 -15.73 -4.31
C ASP A 48 16.37 -15.55 -5.16
N ASP A 49 15.24 -15.28 -4.52
CA ASP A 49 13.95 -15.07 -5.20
C ASP A 49 13.65 -13.58 -5.42
N THR A 50 12.95 -13.27 -6.51
CA THR A 50 12.39 -11.94 -6.76
C THR A 50 10.87 -12.03 -6.86
N GLN A 51 10.18 -11.25 -6.03
CA GLN A 51 8.73 -11.11 -6.09
C GLN A 51 8.35 -9.89 -6.90
N GLU A 52 7.32 -10.01 -7.72
CA GLU A 52 6.87 -8.95 -8.60
C GLU A 52 5.44 -8.54 -8.30
N TYR A 53 5.20 -7.23 -8.24
CA TYR A 53 3.91 -6.66 -7.91
C TYR A 53 3.56 -5.50 -8.83
N THR A 54 2.28 -5.21 -8.96
CA THR A 54 1.85 -3.88 -9.44
C THR A 54 2.04 -2.86 -8.33
N ILE A 55 1.99 -1.57 -8.65
CA ILE A 55 2.14 -0.50 -7.65
C ILE A 55 0.94 0.43 -7.69
N GLY A 56 0.35 0.68 -6.52
CA GLY A 56 -0.79 1.55 -6.35
C GLY A 56 -0.40 3.02 -6.25
N GLU A 57 -1.36 3.90 -6.54
CA GLU A 57 -1.20 5.36 -6.50
C GLU A 57 -0.70 5.87 -5.14
N THR A 58 -1.20 5.33 -4.03
CA THR A 58 -0.76 5.69 -2.68
C THR A 58 0.72 5.39 -2.47
N ALA A 59 1.21 4.24 -2.93
CA ALA A 59 2.61 3.88 -2.84
C ALA A 59 3.48 4.78 -3.72
N HIS A 60 3.03 5.12 -4.93
CA HIS A 60 3.72 6.10 -5.79
C HIS A 60 3.88 7.45 -5.10
N GLN A 61 2.81 7.98 -4.51
CA GLN A 61 2.86 9.25 -3.77
C GLN A 61 3.83 9.19 -2.59
N GLN A 62 3.82 8.08 -1.84
CA GLN A 62 4.71 7.88 -0.70
C GLN A 62 6.19 7.77 -1.12
N ILE A 63 6.48 7.07 -2.22
CA ILE A 63 7.84 6.99 -2.77
C ILE A 63 8.30 8.37 -3.24
N ALA A 64 7.49 9.07 -4.02
CA ALA A 64 7.80 10.42 -4.49
C ALA A 64 8.08 11.38 -3.33
N ALA A 65 7.21 11.39 -2.31
CA ALA A 65 7.37 12.20 -1.12
C ALA A 65 8.65 11.84 -0.35
N ARG A 66 8.94 10.55 -0.19
CA ARG A 66 10.14 10.09 0.54
C ARG A 66 11.43 10.47 -0.19
N LEU A 67 11.44 10.36 -1.51
CA LEU A 67 12.58 10.72 -2.35
C LEU A 67 12.63 12.21 -2.70
N GLN A 68 11.68 13.00 -2.19
CA GLN A 68 11.56 14.44 -2.47
C GLN A 68 11.43 14.76 -3.96
N ILE A 69 10.83 13.85 -4.73
CA ILE A 69 10.52 14.05 -6.15
C ILE A 69 9.15 14.75 -6.24
N PRO A 70 9.04 15.94 -6.87
CA PRO A 70 7.76 16.61 -7.04
C PRO A 70 6.74 15.70 -7.75
N TYR A 71 5.57 15.49 -7.15
CA TYR A 71 4.66 14.43 -7.62
C TYR A 71 4.14 14.65 -9.06
N ARG A 72 3.95 15.91 -9.48
CA ARG A 72 3.59 16.20 -10.88
C ARG A 72 4.68 15.76 -11.86
N TYR A 73 5.94 15.90 -11.48
CA TYR A 73 7.06 15.46 -12.31
C TYR A 73 7.19 13.94 -12.30
N TYR A 74 6.98 13.31 -11.12
CA TYR A 74 6.86 11.86 -10.99
C TYR A 74 5.82 11.28 -11.97
N GLN A 75 4.60 11.83 -11.96
CA GLN A 75 3.51 11.40 -12.84
C GLN A 75 3.81 11.65 -14.32
N LYS A 76 4.51 12.75 -14.64
CA LYS A 76 4.97 13.00 -16.01
C LYS A 76 5.90 11.89 -16.47
N MET A 77 6.93 11.55 -15.68
CA MET A 77 7.83 10.44 -16.00
C MET A 77 7.05 9.12 -16.11
N GLN A 78 6.15 8.84 -15.17
CA GLN A 78 5.33 7.63 -15.19
C GLN A 78 4.52 7.44 -16.47
N ARG A 79 4.02 8.52 -17.10
CA ARG A 79 3.16 8.44 -18.29
C ARG A 79 3.95 8.58 -19.59
N GLU A 80 4.91 9.49 -19.61
CA GLU A 80 5.58 9.92 -20.85
C GLU A 80 6.97 9.32 -21.00
N TYR A 81 7.65 9.00 -19.89
CA TYR A 81 9.00 8.41 -19.92
C TYR A 81 9.25 7.44 -18.74
N PRO A 82 8.60 6.26 -18.71
CA PRO A 82 8.65 5.35 -17.57
C PRO A 82 10.06 4.87 -17.22
N ALA A 83 10.92 4.63 -18.22
CA ALA A 83 12.31 4.23 -17.98
C ALA A 83 13.11 5.29 -17.20
N LEU A 84 12.81 6.58 -17.38
CA LEU A 84 13.41 7.65 -16.58
C LEU A 84 12.91 7.63 -15.14
N LEU A 85 11.65 7.26 -14.91
CA LEU A 85 11.13 7.08 -13.56
C LEU A 85 11.87 5.94 -12.84
N ASP A 86 12.05 4.81 -13.53
CA ASP A 86 12.78 3.66 -12.98
C ASP A 86 14.19 4.05 -12.59
N GLU A 87 14.94 4.69 -13.49
CA GLU A 87 16.31 5.12 -13.23
C GLU A 87 16.38 6.08 -12.04
N ASN A 88 15.47 7.05 -11.97
CA ASN A 88 15.45 8.07 -10.92
C ASN A 88 15.15 7.44 -9.55
N VAL A 89 14.05 6.67 -9.44
CA VAL A 89 13.67 6.02 -8.17
C VAL A 89 14.73 5.00 -7.73
N ASN A 90 15.14 4.11 -8.63
CA ASN A 90 16.13 3.07 -8.32
C ASN A 90 17.50 3.67 -8.00
N GLY A 91 17.87 4.77 -8.66
CA GLY A 91 19.07 5.55 -8.38
C GLY A 91 19.09 6.05 -6.94
N TRP A 92 18.02 6.71 -6.49
CA TRP A 92 17.92 7.20 -5.12
C TRP A 92 17.85 6.09 -4.08
N PHE A 93 17.14 5.00 -4.37
CA PHE A 93 17.10 3.81 -3.52
C PHE A 93 18.49 3.22 -3.25
N ARG A 94 19.41 3.31 -4.22
CA ARG A 94 20.81 2.88 -4.08
C ARG A 94 21.70 3.94 -3.44
N GLN A 95 21.52 5.21 -3.81
CA GLN A 95 22.37 6.31 -3.35
C GLN A 95 22.15 6.66 -1.87
N SER A 96 20.95 6.45 -1.34
CA SER A 96 20.60 6.73 0.06
C SER A 96 19.76 5.57 0.61
N PRO A 97 20.39 4.41 0.85
CA PRO A 97 19.70 3.20 1.21
C PRO A 97 19.08 3.29 2.60
N GLU A 98 17.92 2.70 2.76
CA GLU A 98 17.21 2.66 4.04
C GLU A 98 16.26 1.46 4.13
N ARG A 99 15.78 1.16 5.33
CA ARG A 99 14.75 0.14 5.53
C ARG A 99 13.36 0.73 5.43
N ARG A 100 12.48 0.02 4.72
CA ARG A 100 11.09 0.43 4.48
C ARG A 100 10.14 -0.73 4.64
N MET A 101 8.94 -0.40 5.11
CA MET A 101 7.81 -1.33 5.12
C MET A 101 7.07 -1.23 3.80
N ILE A 102 6.97 -2.34 3.09
CA ILE A 102 6.22 -2.47 1.84
C ILE A 102 4.98 -3.29 2.12
N ARG A 103 3.80 -2.70 1.92
CA ARG A 103 2.53 -3.41 2.13
C ARG A 103 1.94 -3.80 0.79
N VAL A 104 1.65 -5.07 0.64
CA VAL A 104 1.05 -5.67 -0.54
C VAL A 104 -0.31 -6.24 -0.18
N LEU A 105 -1.29 -6.00 -1.04
CA LEU A 105 -2.60 -6.63 -0.99
C LEU A 105 -2.96 -7.03 -2.43
N ASP A 106 -3.42 -8.26 -2.63
CA ASP A 106 -3.90 -8.74 -3.94
C ASP A 106 -2.92 -8.51 -5.10
N GLY A 107 -1.62 -8.66 -4.83
CA GLY A 107 -0.56 -8.46 -5.84
C GLY A 107 -0.25 -6.99 -6.16
N ASN A 108 -0.79 -6.04 -5.40
CA ASN A 108 -0.55 -4.62 -5.53
C ASN A 108 0.19 -4.06 -4.30
N VAL A 109 1.30 -3.36 -4.53
CA VAL A 109 1.97 -2.54 -3.52
C VAL A 109 1.09 -1.33 -3.22
N ARG A 110 0.31 -1.43 -2.14
CA ARG A 110 -0.60 -0.38 -1.70
C ARG A 110 0.06 0.67 -0.82
N ALA A 111 1.24 0.37 -0.25
CA ALA A 111 1.96 1.32 0.60
C ALA A 111 3.48 1.11 0.65
N PHE A 112 4.19 2.24 0.79
CA PHE A 112 5.62 2.39 1.04
C PHE A 112 5.83 3.26 2.29
N LEU A 113 6.16 2.65 3.42
CA LEU A 113 6.10 3.27 4.75
C LEU A 113 7.43 3.18 5.48
N SER A 114 7.57 3.93 6.57
CA SER A 114 8.66 3.76 7.53
C SER A 114 8.66 2.34 8.09
N ASP A 115 9.83 1.76 8.33
CA ASP A 115 9.95 0.45 9.00
C ASP A 115 9.41 0.45 10.44
N ARG A 116 9.28 1.64 11.05
CA ARG A 116 8.65 1.86 12.36
C ARG A 116 7.14 2.12 12.29
N TYR A 117 6.51 2.03 11.13
CA TYR A 117 5.07 2.25 11.01
C TYR A 117 4.29 1.27 11.88
N ARG A 118 3.44 1.80 12.77
CA ARG A 118 2.58 0.97 13.63
C ARG A 118 1.43 0.44 12.78
N ARG A 119 1.49 -0.86 12.51
CA ARG A 119 0.42 -1.59 11.83
C ARG A 119 -0.82 -1.61 12.73
N LEU A 120 -1.93 -1.12 12.20
CA LEU A 120 -3.25 -1.37 12.76
C LEU A 120 -3.96 -2.32 11.81
N ASP A 121 -4.51 -3.40 12.35
CA ASP A 121 -5.30 -4.34 11.56
C ASP A 121 -6.77 -3.92 11.64
N ASN A 122 -7.37 -3.62 10.49
CA ASN A 122 -8.75 -3.13 10.43
C ASN A 122 -9.75 -4.15 10.99
N LEU A 123 -9.50 -5.46 10.81
CA LEU A 123 -10.37 -6.48 11.39
C LEU A 123 -10.27 -6.46 12.91
N GLU A 124 -9.05 -6.40 13.46
CA GLU A 124 -8.85 -6.32 14.92
C GLU A 124 -9.48 -5.04 15.51
N LEU A 125 -9.32 -3.90 14.83
CA LEU A 125 -9.95 -2.64 15.23
C LEU A 125 -11.48 -2.77 15.24
N CYS A 126 -12.07 -3.29 14.17
CA CYS A 126 -13.52 -3.49 14.08
C CYS A 126 -14.01 -4.45 15.17
N THR A 127 -13.32 -5.57 15.41
CA THR A 127 -13.69 -6.53 16.47
C THR A 127 -13.64 -5.89 17.86
N ALA A 128 -12.71 -4.97 18.11
CA ALA A 128 -12.62 -4.27 19.39
C ALA A 128 -13.69 -3.18 19.58
N VAL A 129 -14.06 -2.47 18.51
CA VAL A 129 -14.91 -1.27 18.59
C VAL A 129 -16.40 -1.57 18.36
N LEU A 130 -16.74 -2.53 17.51
CA LEU A 130 -18.14 -2.83 17.18
C LEU A 130 -19.01 -3.22 18.39
N PRO A 131 -18.54 -4.04 19.35
CA PRO A 131 -19.33 -4.35 20.55
C PRO A 131 -19.69 -3.10 21.35
N VAL A 132 -18.74 -2.17 21.48
CA VAL A 132 -18.96 -0.89 22.18
C VAL A 132 -20.03 -0.06 21.47
N ILE A 133 -20.00 0.02 20.14
CA ILE A 133 -21.02 0.74 19.35
C ILE A 133 -22.40 0.08 19.51
N GLN A 134 -22.46 -1.26 19.56
CA GLN A 134 -23.72 -2.00 19.72
C GLN A 134 -24.38 -1.76 21.08
N GLU A 135 -23.61 -1.47 22.12
CA GLU A 135 -24.11 -1.17 23.47
C GLU A 135 -24.57 0.29 23.64
N MET A 136 -24.24 1.18 22.70
CA MET A 136 -24.62 2.58 22.76
C MET A 136 -26.12 2.76 22.45
N LYS A 137 -26.86 3.34 23.41
CA LYS A 137 -28.27 3.71 23.18
C LYS A 137 -28.37 4.73 22.05
N ASP A 138 -29.37 4.51 21.19
CA ASP A 138 -29.71 5.37 20.04
C ASP A 138 -28.60 5.51 18.97
N ALA A 139 -27.53 4.71 19.05
CA ALA A 139 -26.52 4.67 18.00
C ALA A 139 -26.99 3.79 16.83
N THR A 140 -26.80 4.29 15.60
CA THR A 140 -27.07 3.52 14.38
C THR A 140 -25.89 3.63 13.42
N ILE A 141 -25.53 2.51 12.80
CA ILE A 141 -24.45 2.48 11.80
C ILE A 141 -25.06 2.86 10.46
N MET A 142 -24.80 4.09 10.02
CA MET A 142 -25.34 4.62 8.77
C MET A 142 -24.58 4.14 7.52
N SER A 143 -23.29 3.80 7.68
CA SER A 143 -22.42 3.35 6.59
C SER A 143 -21.20 2.62 7.14
N CYS A 144 -20.71 1.62 6.43
CA CYS A 144 -19.50 0.88 6.75
C CYS A 144 -18.73 0.56 5.47
N GLU A 145 -17.46 0.95 5.39
CA GLU A 145 -16.63 0.73 4.21
C GLU A 145 -15.14 0.81 4.59
N VAL A 146 -14.29 0.08 3.85
CA VAL A 146 -12.83 0.26 3.88
C VAL A 146 -12.41 0.82 2.54
N THR A 147 -11.59 1.87 2.58
CA THR A 147 -11.08 2.52 1.37
C THR A 147 -9.60 2.25 1.19
N GLU A 148 -9.14 2.27 -0.06
CA GLU A 148 -7.74 1.99 -0.42
C GLU A 148 -6.74 2.99 0.18
N SER A 149 -7.20 4.22 0.48
CA SER A 149 -6.38 5.32 0.99
C SER A 149 -6.15 5.31 2.50
N HIS A 150 -6.84 4.44 3.26
CA HIS A 150 -6.71 4.35 4.72
C HIS A 150 -6.13 2.99 5.12
N LEU A 151 -4.86 3.00 5.55
CA LEU A 151 -3.96 1.84 5.70
C LEU A 151 -3.76 1.35 7.14
#